data_AF-A0A2N2EQN6-F1
#
_entry.id   AF-A0A2N2EQN6-F1
#
_cell.length_a   1.000
_cell.length_b   1.000
_cell.length_c   1.000
_cell.angle_alpha   90.00
_cell.angle_beta   90.00
_cell.angle_gamma   90.00
#
_symmetry.space_group_name_H-M   'P 1'
#
loop_
_entity.id
_entity.type
_entity.pdbx_description
1 polymer ?
#
loop_
_entity_poly.entity_id
_entity_poly.type
_entity_poly.pdbx_seq_one_letter_code
_entity_poly.pdbx_strand_id
1 'polypeptide(L)'
;MNLKIIPARAAADCEKDYDREPWLKFARRIIRNPYVKAFLAQRDGGKCAWCGGAITDGGGVHHTSYAHACTYAGTIEVRQQTVQRHAKKRMAPDCESCRADSQARFDACMNNLVLVHHLCNKEISEQPQH
;
A
#
# COMPACT_ATOMS: atom_id res chain seq x y z
N MET A 1 15.73 1.25 -12.82
CA MET A 1 15.24 0.61 -11.58
C MET A 1 15.46 1.58 -10.43
N ASN A 2 14.45 1.84 -9.61
CA ASN A 2 14.51 2.83 -8.55
C ASN A 2 14.72 2.15 -7.18
N LEU A 3 15.97 2.01 -6.74
CA LEU A 3 16.30 1.35 -5.47
C LEU A 3 15.71 2.04 -4.23
N LYS A 4 15.31 3.32 -4.34
CA LYS A 4 14.76 4.10 -3.21
C LYS A 4 13.41 3.60 -2.70
N ILE A 5 12.73 2.72 -3.45
CA ILE A 5 11.43 2.17 -3.03
C ILE A 5 11.59 0.83 -2.31
N ILE A 6 12.81 0.30 -2.18
CA ILE A 6 13.09 -0.87 -1.34
C ILE A 6 13.02 -0.40 0.13
N PRO A 7 12.17 -1.01 0.98
CA PRO A 7 12.15 -0.69 2.40
C PRO A 7 13.50 -0.95 3.06
N ALA A 8 13.99 0.02 3.83
CA ALA A 8 15.21 -0.13 4.63
C ALA A 8 15.07 -1.21 5.73
N ARG A 9 13.85 -1.45 6.21
CA ARG A 9 13.57 -2.46 7.25
C ARG A 9 12.46 -3.40 6.81
N ALA A 10 12.58 -4.66 7.21
CA ALA A 10 11.56 -5.66 6.98
C ALA A 10 10.28 -5.30 7.72
N ALA A 11 9.14 -5.69 7.15
CA ALA A 11 7.86 -5.57 7.84
C ALA A 11 7.89 -6.23 9.23
N ALA A 12 8.53 -7.41 9.34
CA ALA A 12 8.63 -8.14 10.61
C ALA A 12 9.48 -7.43 11.67
N ASP A 13 10.46 -6.62 11.26
CA ASP A 13 11.27 -5.84 12.19
C ASP A 13 10.52 -4.59 12.66
N CYS A 14 9.78 -3.94 11.77
CA CYS A 14 8.95 -2.79 12.12
C CYS A 14 7.75 -3.18 13.00
N GLU A 15 7.16 -4.37 12.84
CA GLU A 15 5.99 -4.82 13.61
C GLU A 15 6.20 -4.71 15.13
N LYS A 16 7.43 -4.90 15.60
CA LYS A 16 7.80 -4.86 17.03
C LYS A 16 7.75 -3.45 17.63
N ASP A 17 7.79 -2.41 16.80
CA ASP A 17 7.89 -1.01 17.23
C ASP A 17 6.52 -0.32 17.37
N TYR A 18 5.43 -1.01 17.02
CA TYR A 18 4.09 -0.40 16.95
C TYR A 18 3.02 -1.27 17.58
N ASP A 19 1.91 -0.62 17.96
CA ASP A 19 0.68 -1.31 18.27
C ASP A 19 0.18 -2.13 17.07
N ARG A 20 -0.17 -3.39 17.34
CA ARG A 20 -0.47 -4.40 16.33
C ARG A 20 -1.55 -3.98 15.34
N GLU A 21 -2.71 -3.52 15.81
CA GLU A 21 -3.84 -3.22 14.93
C GLU A 21 -3.64 -1.96 14.05
N PRO A 22 -3.19 -0.82 14.58
CA PRO A 22 -2.77 0.33 13.77
C PRO A 22 -1.72 -0.02 12.71
N TRP A 23 -0.71 -0.79 13.09
CA TRP A 23 0.33 -1.23 12.16
C TRP A 23 -0.21 -2.18 11.09
N LEU A 24 -1.00 -3.20 11.47
CA LEU A 24 -1.61 -4.13 10.51
C LEU A 24 -2.54 -3.43 9.51
N LYS A 25 -3.29 -2.41 9.94
CA LYS A 25 -4.12 -1.58 9.04
C LYS A 25 -3.28 -0.98 7.93
N PHE A 26 -2.11 -0.42 8.26
CA PHE A 26 -1.19 0.13 7.28
C PHE A 26 -0.42 -0.95 6.51
N ALA A 27 0.31 -1.83 7.19
CA ALA A 27 1.26 -2.77 6.59
C ALA A 27 0.59 -3.86 5.74
N ARG A 28 -0.67 -4.23 6.03
CA ARG A 28 -1.32 -5.41 5.40
C ARG A 28 -2.66 -5.12 4.74
N ARG A 29 -3.42 -4.14 5.24
CA ARG A 29 -4.81 -3.91 4.83
C ARG A 29 -4.93 -2.75 3.83
N ILE A 30 -4.09 -1.71 3.92
CA ILE A 30 -4.17 -0.51 3.06
C ILE A 30 -3.98 -0.82 1.57
N ILE A 31 -3.13 -1.80 1.24
CA ILE A 31 -2.84 -2.21 -0.15
C ILE A 31 -4.05 -2.77 -0.90
N ARG A 32 -5.13 -3.10 -0.17
CA ARG A 32 -6.39 -3.61 -0.71
C ARG A 32 -7.40 -2.50 -0.97
N ASN A 33 -7.12 -1.29 -0.50
CA ASN A 33 -8.06 -0.18 -0.60
C ASN A 33 -8.09 0.35 -2.05
N PRO A 34 -9.27 0.33 -2.72
CA PRO A 34 -9.38 0.80 -4.11
C PRO A 34 -9.16 2.30 -4.26
N TYR A 35 -9.58 3.10 -3.28
CA TYR A 35 -9.35 4.55 -3.23
C TYR A 35 -7.84 4.86 -3.20
N VAL A 36 -7.08 4.16 -2.37
CA VAL A 36 -5.60 4.31 -2.31
C VAL A 36 -4.97 3.96 -3.65
N LYS A 37 -5.37 2.84 -4.27
CA LYS A 37 -4.84 2.45 -5.59
C LYS A 37 -5.15 3.51 -6.66
N ALA A 38 -6.37 4.03 -6.70
CA ALA A 38 -6.77 5.08 -7.64
C ALA A 38 -6.00 6.39 -7.40
N PHE A 39 -5.86 6.79 -6.13
CA PHE A 39 -5.09 7.97 -5.75
C PHE A 39 -3.62 7.87 -6.20
N LEU A 40 -2.95 6.74 -5.92
CA LEU A 40 -1.56 6.52 -6.32
C LEU A 40 -1.40 6.49 -7.84
N ALA A 41 -2.35 5.86 -8.56
CA ALA A 41 -2.34 5.87 -10.02
C ALA A 41 -2.44 7.30 -10.58
N GLN A 42 -3.27 8.16 -9.98
CA GLN A 42 -3.35 9.56 -10.39
C GLN A 42 -2.10 10.35 -10.01
N ARG A 43 -1.62 10.22 -8.76
CA ARG A 43 -0.44 10.93 -8.23
C ARG A 43 0.82 10.61 -9.05
N ASP A 44 1.00 9.35 -9.40
CA ASP A 44 2.20 8.85 -10.07
C ASP A 44 2.04 8.83 -11.61
N GLY A 45 0.96 9.42 -12.15
CA GLY A 45 0.71 9.51 -13.59
C GLY A 45 0.57 8.16 -14.29
N GLY A 46 0.07 7.15 -13.58
CA GLY A 46 -0.08 5.78 -14.07
C GLY A 46 1.24 5.06 -14.32
N LYS A 47 2.36 5.53 -13.76
CA LYS A 47 3.68 4.93 -13.96
C LYS A 47 4.10 4.06 -12.78
N CYS A 48 4.84 3.01 -13.08
CA CYS A 48 5.47 2.16 -12.10
C CYS A 48 6.66 2.87 -11.46
N ALA A 49 6.65 2.99 -10.13
CA ALA A 49 7.72 3.66 -9.39
C ALA A 49 9.08 2.94 -9.48
N TRP A 50 9.09 1.65 -9.86
CA TRP A 50 10.31 0.86 -10.02
C TRP A 50 10.99 1.05 -11.37
N CYS A 51 10.25 0.83 -12.45
CA CYS A 51 10.80 0.81 -13.81
C CYS A 51 10.47 2.07 -14.62
N GLY A 52 9.54 2.91 -14.16
CA GLY A 52 9.07 4.11 -14.85
C GLY A 52 8.06 3.85 -15.98
N GLY A 53 7.83 2.59 -16.34
CA GLY A 53 6.89 2.19 -17.38
C GLY A 53 5.43 2.39 -16.98
N ALA A 54 4.54 2.52 -17.97
CA ALA A 54 3.10 2.66 -17.74
C ALA A 54 2.49 1.38 -17.15
N ILE A 55 1.53 1.53 -16.24
CA ILE A 55 0.77 0.44 -15.63
C ILE A 55 -0.57 0.33 -16.37
N THR A 56 -0.67 -0.65 -17.27
CA THR A 56 -1.89 -0.93 -18.06
C THR A 56 -2.75 -2.02 -17.42
N ASP A 57 -2.15 -2.94 -16.65
CA ASP A 57 -2.79 -4.20 -16.24
C ASP A 57 -3.19 -4.20 -14.75
N GLY A 58 -3.33 -3.00 -14.16
CA GLY A 58 -3.75 -2.83 -12.78
C GLY A 58 -2.72 -3.27 -11.74
N GLY A 59 -1.63 -2.50 -11.57
CA GLY A 59 -0.52 -2.78 -10.64
C GLY A 59 -0.86 -2.92 -9.15
N GLY A 60 0.16 -3.25 -8.35
CA GLY A 60 0.07 -3.40 -6.90
C GLY A 60 0.50 -2.14 -6.17
N VAL A 61 -0.12 -1.89 -5.02
CA VAL A 61 0.39 -0.93 -4.04
C VAL A 61 1.58 -1.58 -3.32
N HIS A 62 2.71 -0.88 -3.30
CA HIS A 62 3.95 -1.29 -2.66
C HIS A 62 4.34 -0.31 -1.56
N HIS A 63 4.82 -0.82 -0.44
CA HIS A 63 5.32 -0.02 0.68
C HIS A 63 6.78 0.37 0.43
N THR A 64 7.08 1.67 0.50
CA THR A 64 8.48 2.15 0.54
C THR A 64 9.05 2.14 1.96
N SER A 65 8.17 2.08 2.96
CA SER A 65 8.52 1.94 4.37
C SER A 65 7.41 1.23 5.13
N TYR A 66 7.78 0.35 6.07
CA TYR A 66 6.89 -0.26 7.05
C TYR A 66 6.94 0.43 8.42
N ALA A 67 7.80 1.44 8.59
CA ALA A 67 7.96 2.22 9.82
C ALA A 67 6.86 3.30 9.93
N HIS A 68 5.61 2.85 9.90
CA HIS A 68 4.43 3.71 9.99
C HIS A 68 3.22 2.90 10.49
N ALA A 69 2.28 3.57 11.18
CA ALA A 69 1.04 2.97 11.66
C ALA A 69 -0.15 3.86 11.33
N CYS A 70 -1.28 3.25 10.93
CA CYS A 70 -2.48 3.98 10.58
C CYS A 70 -3.27 4.37 11.84
N THR A 71 -3.44 5.67 12.05
CA THR A 71 -4.16 6.23 13.22
C THR A 71 -5.66 6.42 12.97
N TYR A 72 -6.15 6.22 11.75
CA TYR A 72 -7.58 6.34 11.47
C TYR A 72 -8.35 5.10 11.93
N ALA A 73 -9.49 5.32 12.59
CA ALA A 73 -10.31 4.24 13.15
C ALA A 73 -11.18 3.54 12.09
N GLY A 74 -11.68 4.27 11.10
CA GLY A 74 -12.65 3.78 10.12
C GLY A 74 -12.10 2.65 9.23
N THR A 75 -12.96 1.70 8.91
CA THR A 75 -12.66 0.57 8.02
C THR A 75 -13.83 0.28 7.10
N ILE A 76 -13.53 -0.27 5.92
CA ILE A 76 -14.49 -0.67 4.89
C ILE A 76 -14.28 -2.14 4.51
N GLU A 77 -15.34 -2.77 4.01
CA GLU A 77 -15.26 -4.09 3.38
C GLU A 77 -14.90 -3.93 1.90
N VAL A 78 -13.82 -4.60 1.48
CA VAL A 78 -13.40 -4.67 0.07
C VAL A 78 -13.59 -6.08 -0.46
N ARG A 79 -14.14 -6.17 -1.68
CA ARG A 79 -14.30 -7.44 -2.42
C ARG A 79 -13.05 -7.69 -3.28
N GLN A 80 -12.46 -8.88 -3.19
CA GLN A 80 -11.44 -9.29 -4.16
C GLN A 80 -12.09 -9.75 -5.48
N GLN A 81 -11.51 -9.33 -6.60
CA GLN A 81 -11.95 -9.68 -7.97
C GLN A 81 -11.35 -11.00 -8.50
N THR A 82 -10.93 -11.95 -7.66
CA THR A 82 -10.38 -13.22 -8.17
C THR A 82 -11.48 -14.21 -8.56
N VAL A 83 -11.41 -14.71 -9.79
CA VAL A 83 -12.42 -15.49 -10.53
C VAL A 83 -12.72 -16.87 -9.93
N GLN A 84 -11.90 -17.38 -9.01
CA GLN A 84 -12.13 -18.67 -8.36
C GLN A 84 -12.20 -18.54 -6.84
N ARG A 85 -13.33 -19.04 -6.30
CA ARG A 85 -13.67 -19.27 -4.89
C ARG A 85 -14.18 -18.03 -4.13
N HIS A 86 -15.48 -18.04 -3.86
CA HIS A 86 -16.24 -17.26 -2.87
C HIS A 86 -15.61 -15.92 -2.47
N ALA A 87 -16.19 -14.81 -2.92
CA ALA A 87 -15.81 -13.44 -2.58
C ALA A 87 -15.69 -13.23 -1.06
N LYS A 88 -14.55 -13.59 -0.47
CA LYS A 88 -14.25 -13.37 0.94
C LYS A 88 -14.07 -11.87 1.09
N LYS A 89 -15.03 -11.24 1.76
CA LYS A 89 -14.91 -9.85 2.18
C LYS A 89 -13.67 -9.70 3.05
N ARG A 90 -12.87 -8.67 2.75
CA ARG A 90 -11.67 -8.33 3.52
C ARG A 90 -11.83 -6.92 4.05
N MET A 91 -11.26 -6.65 5.21
CA MET A 91 -11.21 -5.29 5.75
C MET A 91 -10.04 -4.53 5.14
N ALA A 92 -10.29 -3.25 4.86
CA ALA A 92 -9.30 -2.22 4.56
C ALA A 92 -9.61 -0.96 5.41
N PRO A 93 -8.62 -0.10 5.73
CA PRO A 93 -8.91 1.21 6.31
C PRO A 93 -9.78 2.02 5.35
N ASP A 94 -10.70 2.84 5.88
CA ASP A 94 -11.52 3.74 5.07
C ASP A 94 -10.74 5.01 4.75
N CYS A 95 -9.89 4.92 3.72
CA CYS A 95 -8.97 5.99 3.35
C CYS A 95 -9.66 7.20 2.71
N GLU A 96 -10.84 7.04 2.13
CA GLU A 96 -11.60 8.14 1.52
C GLU A 96 -12.14 9.05 2.61
N SER A 97 -12.85 8.48 3.60
CA SER A 97 -13.30 9.21 4.79
C SER A 97 -12.12 9.77 5.59
N CYS A 98 -11.01 9.03 5.69
CA CYS A 98 -9.80 9.50 6.36
C CYS A 98 -9.26 10.80 5.74
N ARG A 99 -9.20 10.89 4.40
CA ARG A 99 -8.71 12.08 3.69
C ARG A 99 -9.66 13.25 3.84
N ALA A 100 -10.97 13.00 3.76
CA ALA A 100 -11.98 14.03 3.97
C ALA A 100 -11.91 14.63 5.39
N ASP A 101 -11.63 13.79 6.40
CA ASP A 101 -11.44 14.22 7.78
C ASP A 101 -10.08 14.92 8.02
N SER A 102 -8.99 14.39 7.46
CA SER A 102 -7.65 14.99 7.62
C SER A 102 -6.71 14.61 6.47
N GLN A 103 -6.45 15.57 5.58
CA GLN A 103 -5.49 15.42 4.48
C GLN A 103 -4.08 15.06 4.99
N ALA A 104 -3.60 15.72 6.05
CA ALA A 104 -2.27 15.47 6.61
C ALA A 104 -2.08 14.01 7.12
N ARG A 105 -3.10 13.44 7.77
CA ARG A 105 -3.07 12.05 8.22
C ARG A 105 -3.08 11.07 7.05
N PHE A 106 -3.86 11.36 6.01
CA PHE A 106 -3.87 10.56 4.78
C PHE A 106 -2.49 10.61 4.09
N ASP A 107 -1.90 11.80 3.94
CA ASP A 107 -0.60 11.99 3.32
C ASP A 107 0.53 11.28 4.08
N ALA A 108 0.46 11.23 5.41
CA ALA A 108 1.40 10.47 6.23
C ALA A 108 1.43 8.98 5.82
N CYS A 109 0.29 8.37 5.48
CA CYS A 109 0.26 7.02 4.92
C CYS A 109 0.77 7.01 3.46
N MET A 110 0.29 7.93 2.60
CA MET A 110 0.57 7.90 1.16
C MET A 110 2.04 8.14 0.81
N ASN A 111 2.77 8.89 1.63
CA ASN A 111 4.21 9.12 1.45
C ASN A 111 5.05 7.85 1.61
N ASN A 112 4.48 6.79 2.18
CA ASN A 112 5.11 5.50 2.38
C ASN A 112 4.64 4.44 1.38
N LEU A 113 3.88 4.84 0.35
CA LEU A 113 3.27 3.95 -0.64
C LEU A 113 3.52 4.43 -2.06
N VAL A 114 3.68 3.48 -2.98
CA VAL A 114 3.82 3.72 -4.42
C VAL A 114 3.06 2.65 -5.22
N LEU A 115 2.81 2.93 -6.50
CA LEU A 115 2.26 1.93 -7.42
C LEU A 115 3.39 1.27 -8.23
N VAL A 116 3.33 -0.05 -8.38
CA VAL A 116 4.29 -0.84 -9.16
C VAL A 116 3.59 -1.92 -9.98
N HIS A 117 4.21 -2.39 -11.06
CA HIS A 117 3.75 -3.63 -11.73
C HIS A 117 3.87 -4.82 -10.78
N HIS A 118 3.03 -5.85 -10.99
CA HIS A 118 3.11 -7.07 -10.18
C HIS A 118 4.47 -7.78 -10.28
N LEU A 119 5.06 -7.82 -11.47
CA LEU A 119 6.40 -8.39 -11.67
C LEU A 119 7.48 -7.56 -10.98
N CYS A 120 7.45 -6.24 -11.13
CA CYS A 120 8.36 -5.36 -10.41
C CYS A 120 8.22 -5.49 -8.89
N ASN A 121 7.00 -5.68 -8.37
CA ASN A 121 6.78 -5.93 -6.94
C ASN A 121 7.47 -7.22 -6.46
N LYS A 122 7.48 -8.26 -7.30
CA LYS A 122 8.19 -9.51 -7.04
C LYS A 122 9.70 -9.27 -7.04
N GLU A 123 10.24 -8.58 -8.05
CA GLU A 123 11.67 -8.23 -8.13
C GLU A 123 12.14 -7.44 -6.91
N ILE A 124 11.37 -6.46 -6.45
CA ILE A 124 11.68 -5.66 -5.25
C ILE A 124 11.73 -6.56 -4.01
N SER A 125 10.83 -7.54 -3.89
CA SER A 125 10.78 -8.47 -2.75
C SER A 125 11.98 -9.41 -2.69
N GLU A 126 12.68 -9.60 -3.81
CA GLU A 126 13.90 -10.41 -3.91
C GLU A 126 15.18 -9.59 -3.63
N GLN A 127 15.08 -8.25 -3.55
CA GLN A 127 16.22 -7.40 -3.21
C GLN A 127 16.55 -7.48 -1.72
N PRO A 128 17.84 -7.48 -1.34
CA PRO A 128 18.26 -7.30 0.04
C PRO A 128 17.74 -5.96 0.57
N GLN A 129 17.23 -5.98 1.80
CA GLN A 129 16.90 -4.76 2.53
C GLN A 129 18.19 -4.23 3.16
N HIS A 130 18.41 -2.92 3.07
CA HIS A 130 19.65 -2.25 3.46
C HIS A 130 19.52 -1.51 4.79
#